data_AF-A0A9P6KXP8-F1
#
_entry.id   AF-A0A9P6KXP8-F1
#
_cell.length_a   1.000
_cell.length_b   1.000
_cell.length_c   1.000
_cell.angle_alpha   90.00
_cell.angle_beta   90.00
_cell.angle_gamma   90.00
#
_symmetry.space_group_name_H-M   'P 1'
#
loop_
_entity.id
_entity.type
_entity.pdbx_description
1 polymer ?
#
loop_
_entity_poly.entity_id
_entity_poly.type
_entity_poly.pdbx_seq_one_letter_code
_entity_poly.pdbx_strand_id
1 'polypeptide(L)'
;MTFTVNYLKSIKQMIMYADDVQILLSGKPSYLNALKDNAETALSNLKSWYDTNRLKLNSEKKQCFLIGSNSKRTAVPINFSIRIDKSDISLEDKVISLGV
;
A
#
# COMPACT_ATOMS: atom_id res chain seq x y z
N MET A 1 7.59 -27.04 -22.63
CA MET A 1 8.16 -26.78 -21.30
C MET A 1 8.14 -25.27 -21.11
N THR A 2 7.05 -24.76 -20.55
CA THR A 2 6.82 -23.31 -20.45
C THR A 2 6.88 -22.95 -18.97
N PHE A 3 8.02 -22.39 -18.56
CA PHE A 3 8.18 -21.84 -17.23
C PHE A 3 7.51 -20.47 -17.19
N THR A 4 6.29 -20.43 -16.70
CA THR A 4 5.65 -19.15 -16.37
C THR A 4 5.84 -18.91 -14.88
N VAL A 5 6.92 -18.20 -14.53
CA VAL A 5 7.10 -17.63 -13.18
C VAL A 5 6.17 -16.41 -13.05
N ASN A 6 4.88 -16.65 -12.82
CA ASN A 6 3.92 -15.62 -12.45
C ASN A 6 3.85 -15.53 -10.90
N TYR A 7 4.80 -14.82 -10.27
CA TYR A 7 4.76 -14.59 -8.81
C TYR A 7 4.62 -13.13 -8.38
N LEU A 8 4.34 -12.19 -9.30
CA LEU A 8 4.22 -10.77 -8.97
C LEU A 8 2.97 -10.14 -9.60
N LYS A 9 1.80 -10.36 -8.99
CA LYS A 9 0.66 -9.44 -9.18
C LYS A 9 0.85 -8.28 -8.19
N SER A 10 1.60 -7.28 -8.63
CA SER A 10 2.20 -6.23 -7.81
C SER A 10 1.22 -5.13 -7.37
N ILE A 11 0.05 -4.98 -7.99
CA ILE A 11 -1.10 -4.23 -7.47
C ILE A 11 -2.35 -5.00 -7.86
N LYS A 12 -3.27 -5.26 -6.91
CA LYS A 12 -4.51 -5.99 -7.23
C LYS A 12 -5.55 -5.05 -7.80
N GLN A 13 -5.67 -3.84 -7.23
CA GLN A 13 -6.69 -2.86 -7.62
C GLN A 13 -6.32 -1.46 -7.11
N MET A 14 -6.61 -0.44 -7.92
CA MET A 14 -6.64 0.95 -7.50
C MET A 14 -8.10 1.40 -7.52
N ILE A 15 -8.58 1.98 -6.41
CA ILE A 15 -9.95 2.49 -6.27
C ILE A 15 -9.83 3.99 -6.05
N MET A 16 -10.55 4.77 -6.85
CA MET A 16 -10.58 6.23 -6.74
C MET A 16 -12.02 6.67 -6.57
N TYR A 17 -12.27 7.56 -5.62
CA TYR A 17 -13.56 8.21 -5.43
C TYR A 17 -13.32 9.65 -5.00
N ALA A 18 -13.78 10.61 -5.80
CA ALA A 18 -13.51 12.03 -5.61
C ALA A 18 -12.00 12.31 -5.43
N ASP A 19 -11.59 12.87 -4.29
CA ASP A 19 -10.20 13.15 -3.93
C ASP A 19 -9.48 11.97 -3.25
N ASP A 20 -10.20 10.91 -2.88
CA ASP A 20 -9.65 9.74 -2.21
C ASP A 20 -9.14 8.68 -3.21
N VAL A 21 -7.95 8.15 -2.91
CA VAL A 21 -7.33 7.06 -3.66
C VAL A 21 -6.90 5.96 -2.72
N GLN A 22 -7.31 4.73 -3.03
CA GLN A 22 -6.94 3.52 -2.32
C GLN A 22 -6.20 2.57 -3.25
N ILE A 23 -5.09 2.02 -2.77
CA ILE A 23 -4.31 1.00 -3.48
C ILE A 23 -4.39 -0.29 -2.70
N LEU A 24 -4.99 -1.32 -3.31
CA LEU A 24 -5.11 -2.65 -2.74
C LEU A 24 -3.98 -3.54 -3.27
N LEU A 25 -3.14 -3.99 -2.34
CA LEU A 25 -2.06 -4.92 -2.57
C LEU A 25 -2.43 -6.27 -1.96
N SER A 26 -2.15 -7.36 -2.67
CA SER A 26 -2.40 -8.70 -2.15
C SER A 26 -1.26 -9.63 -2.51
N GLY A 27 -0.75 -10.37 -1.53
CA GLY A 27 0.23 -11.41 -1.77
C GLY A 27 0.39 -12.31 -0.55
N LYS A 28 1.33 -13.25 -0.62
CA LYS A 28 1.63 -14.13 0.51
C LYS A 28 2.54 -13.41 1.51
N PRO A 29 2.44 -13.70 2.83
CA PRO A 29 3.33 -13.12 3.84
C PRO A 29 4.83 -13.36 3.54
N SER A 30 5.17 -14.47 2.86
CA SER A 30 6.54 -14.78 2.43
C SER A 30 7.14 -13.75 1.47
N TYR A 31 6.32 -12.91 0.82
CA TYR A 31 6.75 -11.88 -0.12
C TYR A 31 6.51 -10.47 0.40
N LEU A 32 6.43 -10.30 1.72
CA LEU A 32 6.10 -9.01 2.35
C LEU A 32 7.05 -7.88 1.92
N ASN A 33 8.36 -8.15 1.85
CA ASN A 33 9.33 -7.14 1.40
C ASN A 33 9.10 -6.74 -0.06
N ALA A 34 8.88 -7.71 -0.95
CA ALA A 34 8.55 -7.42 -2.34
C ALA A 34 7.22 -6.66 -2.47
N LEU A 35 6.22 -6.96 -1.64
CA LEU A 35 4.96 -6.21 -1.59
C LEU A 35 5.19 -4.77 -1.13
N LYS A 36 6.06 -4.56 -0.14
CA LYS A 36 6.48 -3.23 0.31
C LYS A 36 7.13 -2.45 -0.82
N ASP A 37 8.15 -3.01 -1.48
CA ASP A 37 8.86 -2.34 -2.57
C ASP A 37 7.92 -1.95 -3.72
N ASN A 38 6.96 -2.84 -4.06
CA ASN A 38 5.93 -2.56 -5.05
C ASN A 38 4.98 -1.43 -4.59
N ALA A 39 4.60 -1.40 -3.31
CA ALA A 39 3.76 -0.34 -2.75
C ALA A 39 4.46 1.02 -2.84
N GLU A 40 5.72 1.08 -2.41
CA GLU A 40 6.52 2.31 -2.42
C GLU A 40 6.72 2.83 -3.85
N THR A 41 7.03 1.93 -4.79
CA THR A 41 7.15 2.26 -6.22
C THR A 41 5.84 2.78 -6.79
N ALA A 42 4.73 2.11 -6.51
CA ALA A 42 3.40 2.51 -6.98
C ALA A 42 3.00 3.89 -6.46
N LEU A 43 3.22 4.14 -5.17
CA LEU A 43 2.91 5.41 -4.52
C LEU A 43 3.81 6.54 -5.01
N SER A 44 5.10 6.27 -5.27
CA SER A 44 6.03 7.22 -5.87
C SER A 44 5.58 7.62 -7.29
N ASN A 45 5.22 6.64 -8.12
CA ASN A 45 4.69 6.89 -9.47
C ASN A 45 3.38 7.68 -9.43
N LEU A 46 2.47 7.31 -8.51
CA LEU A 46 1.20 8.02 -8.34
C LEU A 46 1.45 9.48 -7.94
N LYS A 47 2.34 9.72 -6.98
CA LYS A 47 2.71 11.07 -6.57
C LYS A 47 3.28 11.87 -7.74
N SER A 48 4.21 11.30 -8.50
CA SER A 48 4.81 11.98 -9.66
C SER A 48 3.74 12.37 -10.68
N TRP A 49 2.75 11.49 -10.90
CA TRP A 49 1.61 11.80 -11.76
C TRP A 49 0.74 12.92 -11.17
N TYR A 50 0.42 12.89 -9.88
CA TYR A 50 -0.32 13.96 -9.20
C TYR A 50 0.39 15.32 -9.33
N ASP A 51 1.69 15.36 -9.02
CA ASP A 51 2.50 16.58 -9.07
C ASP A 51 2.56 17.14 -10.51
N THR A 52 2.71 16.27 -11.51
CA THR A 52 2.68 16.64 -12.95
C THR A 52 1.33 17.24 -13.36
N ASN A 53 0.24 16.76 -12.76
CA ASN A 53 -1.13 17.23 -13.00
C ASN A 53 -1.56 18.37 -12.08
N ARG A 54 -0.61 18.99 -11.35
CA ARG A 54 -0.87 20.11 -10.41
C ARG A 54 -1.84 19.73 -9.28
N LEU A 55 -1.89 18.44 -8.92
CA LEU A 55 -2.62 17.92 -7.78
C LEU A 55 -1.64 17.64 -6.63
N LYS A 56 -2.09 17.79 -5.39
CA LYS A 56 -1.27 17.50 -4.21
C LYS A 56 -1.77 16.23 -3.54
N LEU A 57 -0.92 15.20 -3.49
CA LEU A 57 -1.17 14.04 -2.63
C LEU A 57 -0.98 14.46 -1.17
N ASN A 58 -2.05 14.44 -0.37
CA ASN A 58 -1.98 14.83 1.04
C ASN A 58 -1.24 13.75 1.86
N SER A 59 0.00 14.03 2.25
CA SER A 59 0.83 13.13 3.03
C SER A 59 0.41 12.94 4.48
N GLU A 60 -0.37 13.85 5.03
CA GLU A 60 -0.80 13.81 6.44
C GLU A 60 -2.02 12.89 6.67
N LYS A 61 -2.80 12.60 5.61
CA LYS A 61 -4.00 11.74 5.68
C LYS A 61 -3.76 10.30 5.22
N LYS A 62 -2.51 9.86 5.12
CA LYS A 62 -2.18 8.53 4.61
C LYS A 62 -2.35 7.48 5.71
N GLN A 63 -3.14 6.44 5.42
CA GLN A 63 -3.34 5.30 6.33
C GLN A 63 -2.95 4.01 5.62
N CYS A 64 -2.34 3.08 6.36
CA CYS A 64 -1.99 1.76 5.86
C CYS A 64 -2.64 0.68 6.74
N PHE A 65 -3.40 -0.21 6.12
CA PHE A 65 -4.12 -1.28 6.82
C PHE A 65 -3.68 -2.65 6.33
N LEU A 66 -3.50 -3.58 7.27
CA LEU A 66 -3.28 -4.97 6.97
C LEU A 66 -4.58 -5.77 7.13
N ILE A 67 -5.12 -6.25 6.01
CA ILE A 67 -6.35 -7.04 5.98
C ILE A 67 -6.01 -8.52 5.83
N GLY A 68 -6.36 -9.33 6.83
CA GLY A 68 -6.12 -10.78 6.83
C GLY A 68 -6.58 -11.47 8.10
N SER A 69 -6.54 -12.80 8.11
CA SER A 69 -6.79 -13.59 9.32
C SER A 69 -5.75 -13.29 10.39
N ASN A 70 -6.09 -13.51 11.67
CA ASN A 70 -5.16 -13.32 12.80
C ASN A 70 -3.81 -13.99 12.57
N SER A 71 -3.81 -15.24 12.11
CA SER A 71 -2.61 -16.01 11.77
C SER A 71 -1.72 -15.37 10.70
N LYS A 72 -2.30 -14.63 9.74
CA LYS A 72 -1.56 -13.91 8.71
C LYS A 72 -1.05 -12.56 9.22
N ARG A 73 -1.80 -11.91 10.10
CA ARG A 73 -1.40 -10.64 10.73
C ARG A 73 -0.21 -10.81 11.67
N THR A 74 -0.18 -11.90 12.45
CA THR A 74 0.95 -12.24 13.32
C THR A 74 2.24 -12.59 12.56
N ALA A 75 2.15 -12.90 11.27
CA ALA A 75 3.32 -13.17 10.43
C ALA A 75 3.99 -11.89 9.89
N VAL A 76 3.35 -10.72 10.06
CA VAL A 76 3.88 -9.41 9.67
C VAL A 76 4.63 -8.80 10.86
N PRO A 77 5.84 -8.24 10.66
CA PRO A 77 6.59 -7.60 11.73
C PRO A 77 5.82 -6.43 12.36
N ILE A 78 5.92 -6.29 13.68
CA ILE A 78 5.28 -5.20 14.45
C ILE A 78 5.70 -3.81 13.94
N ASN A 79 6.91 -3.68 13.42
CA ASN A 79 7.48 -2.44 12.90
C ASN A 79 7.38 -2.33 11.36
N PHE A 80 6.44 -3.03 10.73
CA PHE A 80 6.23 -2.88 9.29
C PHE A 80 5.75 -1.46 8.97
N SER A 81 6.50 -0.79 8.10
CA SER A 81 6.17 0.53 7.57
C SER A 81 6.43 0.56 6.07
N ILE A 82 5.71 1.45 5.38
CA ILE A 82 5.89 1.75 3.96
C ILE A 82 6.41 3.19 3.86
N ARG A 83 7.49 3.40 3.14
CA ARG A 83 8.07 4.73 2.95
C ARG A 83 7.50 5.39 1.71
N ILE A 84 7.04 6.63 1.87
CA ILE A 84 6.65 7.49 0.75
C ILE A 84 7.38 8.82 0.91
N ASP A 85 8.22 9.16 -0.05
CA ASP A 85 9.13 10.32 -0.01
C ASP A 85 10.04 10.30 1.24
N LYS A 86 9.76 11.23 2.17
CA LYS A 86 10.49 11.45 3.42
C LYS A 86 9.67 11.05 4.65
N SER A 87 8.49 10.45 4.45
CA SER A 87 7.60 10.00 5.51
C SER A 87 7.46 8.48 5.51
N ASP A 88 7.55 7.88 6.69
CA ASP A 88 7.21 6.48 6.91
C ASP A 88 5.76 6.37 7.38
N ILE A 89 5.03 5.42 6.81
CA ILE A 89 3.63 5.14 7.15
C ILE A 89 3.62 3.78 7.81
N SER A 90 3.39 3.78 9.12
CA SER A 90 3.18 2.58 9.91
C SER A 90 1.81 1.96 9.66
N LEU A 91 1.69 0.67 9.98
CA LEU A 91 0.38 0.00 10.00
C LEU A 91 -0.47 0.57 11.12
N GLU A 92 -1.74 0.84 10.81
CA GLU A 92 -2.74 1.22 11.80
C GLU A 92 -3.50 -0.02 12.29
N ASP A 93 -3.55 -0.21 13.61
CA ASP A 93 -4.28 -1.32 14.25
C ASP A 93 -5.79 -1.06 14.35
N LYS A 94 -6.22 0.18 14.12
CA LYS A 94 -7.62 0.62 14.22
C LYS A 94 -8.02 1.36 12.95
N VAL A 95 -9.15 0.97 12.38
CA VAL A 95 -9.82 1.79 11.37
C VAL A 95 -10.36 3.02 12.08
N ILE A 96 -9.81 4.19 11.76
CA ILE A 96 -10.33 5.47 12.25
C ILE A 96 -11.59 5.77 11.43
N SER A 97 -12.73 5.89 12.10
CA SER A 97 -13.93 6.43 11.46
C SER A 97 -13.67 7.91 11.14
N LEU A 98 -13.77 8.28 9.86
CA LEU A 98 -13.59 9.67 9.42
C LEU A 98 -14.83 10.57 9.70
N GLY A 99 -15.78 10.08 10.51
CA GLY A 99 -16.94 10.82 10.95
C GLY A 99 -18.11 10.71 9.98
N VAL A 100 -19.17 10.07 10.46
CA VAL A 100 -20.50 10.69 10.54
C VAL A 100 -20.95 10.58 11.99
#